data_AF-A0A0D0BY04-F1
#
_entry.id   AF-A0A0D0BY04-F1
#
_cell.length_a   1.000
_cell.length_b   1.000
_cell.length_c   1.000
_cell.angle_alpha   90.00
_cell.angle_beta   90.00
_cell.angle_gamma   90.00
#
_symmetry.space_group_name_H-M   'P 1'
#
loop_
_entity.id
_entity.type
_entity.pdbx_description
1 polymer ?
#
loop_
_entity_poly.entity_id
_entity_poly.type
_entity_poly.pdbx_seq_one_letter_code
_entity_poly.pdbx_strand_id
1 'polypeptide(L)'
;MFVVLDVTGIHTVALRLLCSHLWPATVGQSRTAALSKLLEHFQLLSFMSKVSVEEMYHRLEHLTDNTGTAVPSSWIWVGHNPGGVAVASDGALVVQCPACPYPSINLPSGWKSAPAERKWIYKLFTAMDGNMKAMQLNASSEACNPGLTAGHAYFINPTTYHIHVEMFNKCFPNPTSSCNNHKVVSGAGSHAREQNCTIGSVFSVFCAHHDCFQPQGTTDLRFSEQYVCFKVNFCLY
;
A
#
# COMPACT_ATOMS: atom_id res chain seq x y z
N MET A 1 -14.94 -18.07 -13.87
CA MET A 1 -15.12 -16.84 -14.66
C MET A 1 -14.03 -15.87 -14.22
N PHE A 2 -13.23 -15.37 -15.16
CA PHE A 2 -11.98 -14.64 -14.92
C PHE A 2 -12.10 -13.23 -15.50
N VAL A 3 -11.75 -12.18 -14.75
CA VAL A 3 -11.85 -10.78 -15.21
C VAL A 3 -10.51 -10.30 -15.76
N VAL A 4 -10.53 -9.70 -16.94
CA VAL A 4 -9.37 -9.10 -17.61
C VAL A 4 -9.61 -7.60 -17.76
N LEU A 5 -8.66 -6.82 -17.27
CA LEU A 5 -8.60 -5.37 -17.48
C LEU A 5 -7.70 -5.09 -18.70
N ASP A 6 -8.22 -4.35 -19.67
CA ASP A 6 -7.49 -3.89 -20.85
C ASP A 6 -7.76 -2.40 -21.12
N VAL A 7 -6.97 -1.77 -22.01
CA VAL A 7 -7.14 -0.36 -22.43
C VAL A 7 -8.52 -0.05 -23.00
N THR A 8 -9.26 -1.08 -23.40
CA THR A 8 -10.62 -1.03 -23.95
C THR A 8 -11.73 -1.15 -22.91
N GLY A 9 -11.45 -1.58 -21.67
CA GLY A 9 -12.46 -1.78 -20.64
C GLY A 9 -12.25 -3.04 -19.78
N ILE A 10 -13.29 -3.41 -19.03
CA ILE A 10 -13.33 -4.54 -18.10
C ILE A 10 -14.08 -5.70 -18.78
N HIS A 11 -13.38 -6.82 -18.96
CA HIS A 11 -13.88 -7.98 -19.70
C HIS A 11 -13.96 -9.19 -18.80
N THR A 12 -14.91 -10.09 -19.07
CA THR A 12 -14.96 -11.36 -18.36
C THR A 12 -14.81 -12.54 -19.31
N VAL A 13 -13.81 -13.39 -19.07
CA VAL A 13 -13.36 -14.49 -19.92
C VAL A 13 -13.37 -15.83 -19.19
N ALA A 14 -13.48 -16.93 -19.94
CA ALA A 14 -13.55 -18.29 -19.40
C ALA A 14 -12.21 -19.06 -19.41
N LEU A 15 -11.07 -18.37 -19.61
CA LEU A 15 -9.77 -19.02 -19.83
C LEU A 15 -8.91 -19.08 -18.56
N ARG A 16 -8.11 -20.15 -18.46
CA ARG A 16 -7.11 -20.42 -17.42
C ARG A 16 -5.73 -20.01 -17.96
N LEU A 17 -5.00 -19.17 -17.22
CA LEU A 17 -3.88 -18.39 -17.74
C LEU A 17 -2.49 -18.85 -17.32
N LEU A 18 -1.54 -18.75 -18.27
CA LEU A 18 -0.12 -18.46 -18.00
C LEU A 18 0.70 -18.00 -19.24
N CYS A 19 0.13 -17.76 -20.43
CA CYS A 19 0.93 -17.45 -21.65
C CYS A 19 0.52 -16.20 -22.45
N SER A 20 -0.18 -15.19 -21.88
CA SER A 20 -0.78 -14.11 -22.69
C SER A 20 -0.58 -12.68 -22.19
N HIS A 21 0.60 -12.33 -21.64
CA HIS A 21 0.92 -10.96 -21.19
C HIS A 21 -0.09 -10.39 -20.18
N LEU A 22 -0.63 -11.26 -19.33
CA LEU A 22 -1.57 -10.90 -18.28
C LEU A 22 -0.83 -10.89 -16.94
N TRP A 23 -0.87 -9.73 -16.28
CA TRP A 23 -0.32 -9.51 -14.97
C TRP A 23 -1.38 -9.82 -13.90
N PRO A 24 -1.18 -10.85 -13.07
CA PRO A 24 -2.18 -11.24 -12.09
C PRO A 24 -2.32 -10.19 -10.99
N ALA A 25 -3.55 -9.93 -10.55
CA ALA A 25 -3.80 -9.06 -9.41
C ALA A 25 -3.27 -9.65 -8.09
N THR A 26 -3.16 -10.98 -7.98
CA THR A 26 -2.65 -11.69 -6.81
C THR A 26 -1.75 -12.85 -7.22
N VAL A 27 -0.71 -13.14 -6.43
CA VAL A 27 0.34 -14.14 -6.76
C VAL A 27 -0.14 -15.60 -6.58
N GLY A 28 -1.28 -15.83 -5.91
CA GLY A 28 -1.81 -17.18 -5.64
C GLY A 28 -2.94 -17.61 -6.59
N GLN A 29 -4.19 -17.34 -6.20
CA GLN A 29 -5.38 -17.62 -7.00
C GLN A 29 -5.90 -16.32 -7.61
N SER A 30 -5.28 -15.87 -8.70
CA SER A 30 -5.77 -14.72 -9.43
C SER A 30 -7.05 -15.08 -10.18
N ARG A 31 -8.12 -14.34 -9.90
CA ARG A 31 -9.35 -14.31 -10.72
C ARG A 31 -9.46 -13.02 -11.53
N THR A 32 -8.49 -12.12 -11.35
CA THR A 32 -8.32 -10.87 -12.09
C THR A 32 -6.90 -10.77 -12.61
N ALA A 33 -6.74 -10.29 -13.83
CA ALA A 33 -5.45 -9.83 -14.34
C ALA A 33 -5.62 -8.57 -15.19
N ALA A 34 -4.56 -7.77 -15.25
CA ALA A 34 -4.45 -6.63 -16.16
C ALA A 34 -3.53 -7.02 -17.33
N LEU A 35 -3.83 -6.54 -18.53
CA LEU A 35 -2.92 -6.69 -19.66
C LEU A 35 -1.69 -5.81 -19.44
N SER A 36 -0.49 -6.26 -19.83
CA SER A 36 0.74 -5.43 -19.72
C SER A 36 0.58 -4.06 -20.37
N LYS A 37 -0.15 -3.98 -21.51
CA LYS A 37 -0.46 -2.72 -22.19
C LYS A 37 -1.27 -1.74 -21.34
N LEU A 38 -2.19 -2.25 -20.51
CA LEU A 38 -2.95 -1.39 -19.59
C LEU A 38 -2.02 -0.78 -18.54
N LEU A 39 -1.09 -1.58 -18.01
CA LEU A 39 -0.10 -1.11 -17.03
C LEU A 39 0.87 -0.08 -17.63
N GLU A 40 1.35 -0.33 -18.86
CA GLU A 40 2.18 0.62 -19.61
C GLU A 40 1.42 1.94 -19.87
N HIS A 41 0.15 1.85 -20.25
CA HIS A 41 -0.67 3.03 -20.48
C HIS A 41 -0.89 3.83 -19.19
N PHE A 42 -1.20 3.14 -18.09
CA PHE A 42 -1.33 3.77 -16.78
C PHE A 42 -0.02 4.45 -16.37
N GLN A 43 1.13 3.76 -16.52
CA GLN A 43 2.44 4.33 -16.19
C GLN A 43 2.72 5.63 -16.96
N LEU A 44 2.42 5.67 -18.26
CA LEU A 44 2.57 6.89 -19.07
C LEU A 44 1.64 8.00 -18.58
N LEU A 45 0.37 7.70 -18.32
CA LEU A 45 -0.61 8.68 -17.83
C LEU A 45 -0.26 9.22 -16.44
N SER A 46 0.26 8.38 -15.55
CA SER A 46 0.72 8.81 -14.24
C SER A 46 1.93 9.75 -14.34
N PHE A 47 2.84 9.52 -15.29
CA PHE A 47 4.00 10.41 -15.48
C PHE A 47 3.66 11.71 -16.21
N MET A 48 2.81 11.66 -17.23
CA MET A 48 2.50 12.82 -18.07
C MET A 48 1.42 13.70 -17.46
N SER A 49 0.38 13.09 -16.89
CA SER A 49 -0.85 13.76 -16.50
C SER A 49 -1.18 13.58 -15.01
N LYS A 50 -0.33 12.89 -14.25
CA LYS A 50 -0.53 12.59 -12.82
C LYS A 50 -1.86 11.89 -12.53
N VAL A 51 -2.35 11.13 -13.51
CA VAL A 51 -3.61 10.38 -13.38
C VAL A 51 -3.47 9.37 -12.26
N SER A 52 -4.45 9.39 -11.35
CA SER A 52 -4.52 8.45 -10.23
C SER A 52 -5.03 7.08 -10.69
N VAL A 53 -4.79 6.05 -9.89
CA VAL A 53 -5.34 4.70 -10.14
C VAL A 53 -6.87 4.73 -10.17
N GLU A 54 -7.49 5.55 -9.32
CA GLU A 54 -8.95 5.74 -9.23
C GLU A 54 -9.52 6.34 -10.52
N GLU A 55 -8.92 7.42 -11.01
CA GLU A 55 -9.32 8.06 -12.27
C GLU A 55 -9.17 7.12 -13.46
N MET A 56 -8.08 6.35 -13.50
CA MET A 56 -7.85 5.35 -14.54
C MET A 56 -8.92 4.26 -14.51
N TYR A 57 -9.35 3.83 -13.33
CA TYR A 57 -10.41 2.84 -13.21
C TYR A 57 -11.77 3.38 -13.59
N HIS A 58 -12.15 4.59 -13.14
CA HIS A 58 -13.39 5.22 -13.57
C HIS A 58 -13.43 5.36 -15.09
N ARG A 59 -12.29 5.67 -15.73
CA ARG A 59 -12.18 5.62 -17.19
C ARG A 59 -12.50 4.23 -17.75
N LEU A 60 -11.99 3.15 -17.14
CA LEU A 60 -12.32 1.78 -17.56
C LEU A 60 -13.78 1.42 -17.33
N GLU A 61 -14.39 1.90 -16.25
CA GLU A 61 -15.83 1.75 -16.00
C GLU A 61 -16.64 2.44 -17.09
N HIS A 62 -16.35 3.71 -17.40
CA HIS A 62 -17.03 4.46 -18.46
C HIS A 62 -16.83 3.84 -19.85
N LEU A 63 -15.68 3.22 -20.13
CA LEU A 63 -15.46 2.48 -21.38
C LEU A 63 -16.28 1.17 -21.44
N THR A 64 -16.54 0.56 -20.29
CA THR A 64 -17.30 -0.70 -20.19
C THR A 64 -18.80 -0.46 -20.21
N ASP A 65 -19.26 0.46 -19.36
CA ASP A 65 -20.63 0.93 -19.28
C ASP A 65 -20.66 2.40 -18.88
N ASN A 66 -20.84 3.26 -19.87
CA ASN A 66 -20.92 4.71 -19.64
C ASN A 66 -22.25 5.17 -19.01
N THR A 67 -23.22 4.27 -18.83
CA THR A 67 -24.54 4.63 -18.28
C THR A 67 -24.56 4.66 -16.76
N GLY A 68 -23.56 4.04 -16.11
CA GLY A 68 -23.54 3.89 -14.65
C GLY A 68 -24.58 2.89 -14.12
N THR A 69 -25.23 2.10 -14.98
CA THR A 69 -26.33 1.21 -14.57
C THR A 69 -25.86 -0.23 -14.30
N ALA A 70 -24.77 -0.65 -14.93
CA ALA A 70 -24.12 -1.95 -14.79
C ALA A 70 -22.65 -1.79 -14.38
N VAL A 71 -22.36 -0.81 -13.51
CA VAL A 71 -21.00 -0.56 -13.04
C VAL A 71 -20.45 -1.81 -12.35
N PRO A 72 -19.28 -2.31 -12.80
CA PRO A 72 -18.63 -3.44 -12.14
C PRO A 72 -18.30 -3.07 -10.68
N SER A 73 -18.87 -3.78 -9.72
CA SER A 73 -18.82 -3.41 -8.30
C SER A 73 -17.39 -3.34 -7.74
N SER A 74 -17.22 -2.59 -6.65
CA SER A 74 -15.94 -2.23 -6.00
C SER A 74 -15.03 -3.38 -5.54
N TRP A 75 -15.42 -4.64 -5.77
CA TRP A 75 -14.61 -5.83 -5.48
C TRP A 75 -13.57 -6.13 -6.56
N ILE A 76 -13.66 -5.51 -7.74
CA ILE A 76 -12.62 -5.62 -8.77
C ILE A 76 -11.28 -5.05 -8.28
N TRP A 77 -11.33 -4.06 -7.39
CA TRP A 77 -10.17 -3.51 -6.68
C TRP A 77 -9.39 -4.53 -5.83
N VAL A 78 -9.99 -5.68 -5.55
CA VAL A 78 -9.53 -6.68 -4.56
C VAL A 78 -9.25 -8.03 -5.23
N GLY A 79 -9.00 -8.04 -6.54
CA GLY A 79 -8.70 -9.28 -7.26
C GLY A 79 -9.87 -10.26 -7.34
N HIS A 80 -11.12 -9.75 -7.37
CA HIS A 80 -12.33 -10.53 -7.59
C HIS A 80 -12.66 -11.50 -6.43
N ASN A 81 -12.51 -11.00 -5.21
CA ASN A 81 -13.01 -11.61 -3.99
C ASN A 81 -14.55 -11.41 -3.91
N PRO A 82 -15.39 -12.47 -3.82
CA PRO A 82 -16.85 -12.33 -3.89
C PRO A 82 -17.48 -11.40 -2.82
N GLY A 83 -16.79 -11.17 -1.69
CA GLY A 83 -17.21 -10.19 -0.69
C GLY A 83 -16.48 -8.84 -0.77
N GLY A 84 -15.69 -8.61 -1.83
CA GLY A 84 -14.96 -7.38 -2.10
C GLY A 84 -13.95 -7.00 -1.02
N VAL A 85 -13.74 -5.68 -0.89
CA VAL A 85 -12.86 -5.07 0.11
C VAL A 85 -13.27 -5.52 1.51
N ALA A 86 -14.57 -5.63 1.77
CA ALA A 86 -15.12 -5.97 3.08
C ALA A 86 -14.72 -7.35 3.62
N VAL A 87 -14.26 -8.28 2.77
CA VAL A 87 -13.83 -9.62 3.20
C VAL A 87 -12.34 -9.89 2.94
N ALA A 88 -11.59 -8.90 2.45
CA ALA A 88 -10.14 -9.01 2.37
C ALA A 88 -9.55 -8.89 3.78
N SER A 89 -8.55 -9.71 4.09
CA SER A 89 -7.74 -9.47 5.29
C SER A 89 -6.83 -8.26 5.06
N ASP A 90 -6.44 -7.58 6.13
CA ASP A 90 -5.51 -6.47 6.01
C ASP A 90 -4.19 -6.93 5.36
N GLY A 91 -3.61 -6.08 4.51
CA GLY A 91 -2.39 -6.38 3.74
C GLY A 91 -2.48 -7.48 2.68
N ALA A 92 -3.63 -8.12 2.46
CA ALA A 92 -3.78 -9.24 1.52
C ALA A 92 -3.56 -8.88 0.05
N LEU A 93 -3.71 -7.61 -0.31
CA LEU A 93 -3.61 -7.11 -1.69
C LEU A 93 -2.21 -6.65 -2.06
N VAL A 94 -1.23 -6.79 -1.16
CA VAL A 94 0.15 -6.43 -1.46
C VAL A 94 0.80 -7.48 -2.34
N VAL A 95 1.48 -7.00 -3.38
CA VAL A 95 2.45 -7.81 -4.12
C VAL A 95 3.70 -7.96 -3.25
N GLN A 96 3.78 -9.10 -2.57
CA GLN A 96 4.93 -9.45 -1.74
C GLN A 96 6.17 -9.69 -2.61
N CYS A 97 7.35 -9.42 -2.04
CA CYS A 97 8.61 -9.63 -2.76
C CYS A 97 8.89 -11.13 -2.94
N PRO A 98 8.92 -11.67 -4.16
CA PRO A 98 9.08 -13.11 -4.36
C PRO A 98 10.42 -13.66 -3.83
N ALA A 99 11.43 -12.81 -3.71
CA ALA A 99 12.77 -13.16 -3.27
C ALA A 99 13.00 -13.01 -1.76
N CYS A 100 12.11 -12.35 -1.01
CA CYS A 100 12.29 -12.18 0.43
C CYS A 100 11.80 -13.44 1.19
N PRO A 101 12.42 -13.78 2.34
CA PRO A 101 12.15 -15.05 3.02
C PRO A 101 10.82 -15.02 3.77
N TYR A 102 9.96 -15.99 3.48
CA TYR A 102 8.65 -16.16 4.08
C TYR A 102 8.48 -17.58 4.64
N PRO A 103 8.18 -17.71 5.95
CA PRO A 103 7.84 -18.99 6.53
C PRO A 103 6.72 -19.66 5.75
N SER A 104 6.80 -20.98 5.54
CA SER A 104 5.81 -21.80 4.83
C SER A 104 5.58 -21.51 3.35
N ILE A 105 6.27 -20.52 2.76
CA ILE A 105 6.18 -20.21 1.32
C ILE A 105 7.46 -20.62 0.60
N ASN A 106 8.61 -20.02 0.96
CA ASN A 106 9.88 -20.21 0.25
C ASN A 106 11.06 -20.53 1.19
N LEU A 107 10.81 -20.73 2.49
CA LEU A 107 11.82 -21.20 3.44
C LEU A 107 11.83 -22.73 3.59
N PRO A 108 13.01 -23.38 3.60
CA PRO A 108 13.13 -24.83 3.73
C PRO A 108 12.76 -25.32 5.14
N SER A 109 12.31 -26.56 5.27
CA SER A 109 12.08 -27.19 6.59
C SER A 109 13.34 -27.15 7.44
N GLY A 110 13.21 -26.86 8.74
CA GLY A 110 14.35 -26.79 9.66
C GLY A 110 15.12 -25.47 9.63
N TRP A 111 14.69 -24.46 8.85
CA TRP A 111 15.32 -23.13 8.80
C TRP A 111 15.50 -22.48 10.19
N LYS A 112 14.56 -22.72 11.12
CA LYS A 112 14.63 -22.22 12.51
C LYS A 112 15.80 -22.79 13.30
N SER A 113 16.21 -24.01 12.99
CA SER A 113 17.29 -24.75 13.65
C SER A 113 18.64 -24.54 12.97
N ALA A 114 18.73 -23.64 11.98
CA ALA A 114 19.97 -23.36 11.29
C ALA A 114 21.06 -22.87 12.27
N PRO A 115 22.34 -23.22 12.04
CA PRO A 115 23.46 -22.70 12.83
C PRO A 115 23.45 -21.17 12.86
N ALA A 116 23.88 -20.57 13.98
CA ALA A 116 23.84 -19.12 14.18
C ALA A 116 24.51 -18.34 13.03
N GLU A 117 25.63 -18.86 12.53
CA GLU A 117 26.41 -18.31 11.41
C GLU A 117 25.66 -18.28 10.06
N ARG A 118 24.57 -19.06 9.93
CA ARG A 118 23.75 -19.16 8.70
C ARG A 118 22.32 -18.67 8.87
N LYS A 119 21.88 -18.33 10.10
CA LYS A 119 20.52 -17.82 10.35
C LYS A 119 20.19 -16.57 9.55
N TRP A 120 21.20 -15.75 9.24
CA TRP A 120 21.03 -14.51 8.47
C TRP A 120 20.47 -14.74 7.06
N ILE A 121 20.70 -15.92 6.45
CA ILE A 121 20.20 -16.27 5.11
C ILE A 121 18.66 -16.33 5.10
N TYR A 122 18.05 -16.68 6.23
CA TYR A 122 16.60 -16.82 6.36
C TYR A 122 15.93 -15.59 6.98
N LYS A 123 16.65 -14.47 7.07
CA LYS A 123 16.16 -13.24 7.70
C LYS A 123 15.62 -12.26 6.65
N LEU A 124 14.45 -11.70 6.92
CA LEU A 124 13.94 -10.56 6.15
C LEU A 124 14.73 -9.31 6.53
N PHE A 125 15.34 -8.67 5.54
CA PHE A 125 15.97 -7.37 5.68
C PHE A 125 14.98 -6.29 5.27
N THR A 126 14.63 -5.42 6.21
CA THR A 126 13.72 -4.30 5.97
C THR A 126 14.47 -2.98 5.99
N ALA A 127 14.12 -2.11 5.06
CA ALA A 127 14.51 -0.70 5.04
C ALA A 127 13.27 0.16 5.32
N MET A 128 13.54 1.40 5.72
CA MET A 128 12.56 2.35 6.20
C MET A 128 12.87 3.70 5.61
N ASP A 129 11.87 4.35 5.03
CA ASP A 129 12.04 5.69 4.46
C ASP A 129 10.77 6.52 4.63
N GLY A 130 10.97 7.82 4.84
CA GLY A 130 9.92 8.81 4.99
C GLY A 130 9.93 9.78 3.82
N ASN A 131 8.76 10.02 3.22
CA ASN A 131 8.59 11.05 2.20
C ASN A 131 7.82 12.24 2.78
N MET A 132 8.55 13.33 3.06
CA MET A 132 8.04 14.57 3.66
C MET A 132 7.36 15.51 2.65
N LYS A 133 7.19 15.06 1.42
CA LYS A 133 6.53 15.80 0.33
C LYS A 133 5.26 15.10 -0.16
N ALA A 134 4.98 13.88 0.31
CA ALA A 134 3.76 13.16 0.02
C ALA A 134 2.62 13.70 0.89
N MET A 135 1.90 14.69 0.37
CA MET A 135 0.83 15.38 1.08
C MET A 135 -0.54 14.93 0.59
N GLN A 136 -1.48 14.78 1.51
CA GLN A 136 -2.90 14.60 1.21
C GLN A 136 -3.64 15.91 1.49
N LEU A 137 -4.27 16.45 0.46
CA LEU A 137 -5.16 17.62 0.59
C LEU A 137 -6.39 17.28 1.45
N ASN A 138 -7.01 18.31 2.00
CA ASN A 138 -8.24 18.16 2.76
C ASN A 138 -9.36 17.58 1.90
N ALA A 139 -9.90 16.44 2.34
CA ALA A 139 -11.17 15.92 1.86
C ALA A 139 -12.31 16.46 2.72
N SER A 140 -13.52 16.52 2.14
CA SER A 140 -14.73 16.91 2.89
C SER A 140 -15.08 15.90 3.97
N SER A 141 -14.93 14.60 3.68
CA SER A 141 -15.02 13.49 4.64
C SER A 141 -14.48 12.19 4.03
N GLU A 142 -14.14 11.20 4.86
CA GLU A 142 -13.79 9.84 4.42
C GLU A 142 -14.96 9.18 3.65
N ALA A 143 -16.20 9.50 3.99
CA ALA A 143 -17.37 8.98 3.28
C ALA A 143 -17.48 9.54 1.84
N CYS A 144 -17.01 10.77 1.61
CA CYS A 144 -16.98 11.40 0.30
C CYS A 144 -15.72 11.03 -0.52
N ASN A 145 -14.64 10.63 0.15
CA ASN A 145 -13.38 10.25 -0.48
C ASN A 145 -12.77 9.06 0.28
N PRO A 146 -13.32 7.86 0.11
CA PRO A 146 -12.86 6.69 0.83
C PRO A 146 -11.51 6.21 0.29
N GLY A 147 -10.62 5.79 1.19
CA GLY A 147 -9.37 5.17 0.79
C GLY A 147 -9.58 3.93 -0.08
N LEU A 148 -8.97 3.90 -1.27
CA LEU A 148 -9.14 2.86 -2.28
C LEU A 148 -8.98 1.42 -1.77
N THR A 149 -8.03 1.20 -0.86
CA THR A 149 -7.73 -0.13 -0.31
C THR A 149 -7.93 -0.24 1.20
N ALA A 150 -8.24 0.86 1.89
CA ALA A 150 -8.63 0.92 3.31
C ALA A 150 -7.90 -0.03 4.29
N GLY A 151 -6.59 -0.25 4.14
CA GLY A 151 -5.80 -1.17 5.01
C GLY A 151 -5.49 -2.54 4.42
N HIS A 152 -6.16 -2.92 3.32
CA HIS A 152 -5.98 -4.22 2.67
C HIS A 152 -4.73 -4.32 1.80
N ALA A 153 -4.00 -3.22 1.60
CA ALA A 153 -2.78 -3.17 0.80
C ALA A 153 -1.59 -2.61 1.62
N TYR A 154 -0.90 -1.61 1.08
CA TYR A 154 0.35 -1.09 1.65
C TYR A 154 0.14 -0.22 2.89
N PHE A 155 -0.92 0.59 2.90
CA PHE A 155 -1.26 1.42 4.05
C PHE A 155 -1.85 0.58 5.18
N ILE A 156 -1.52 0.93 6.42
CA ILE A 156 -2.11 0.36 7.62
C ILE A 156 -3.61 0.68 7.65
N ASN A 157 -4.42 -0.23 8.18
CA ASN A 157 -5.83 0.03 8.44
C ASN A 157 -6.01 1.34 9.26
N PRO A 158 -6.77 2.34 8.77
CA PRO A 158 -6.89 3.64 9.43
C PRO A 158 -7.40 3.56 10.87
N THR A 159 -8.35 2.66 11.15
CA THR A 159 -8.89 2.47 12.50
C THR A 159 -7.83 1.93 13.44
N THR A 160 -7.10 0.90 13.02
CA THR A 160 -5.99 0.31 13.79
C THR A 160 -4.89 1.35 14.06
N TYR A 161 -4.55 2.14 13.04
CA TYR A 161 -3.57 3.22 13.17
C TYR A 161 -4.00 4.27 14.20
N HIS A 162 -5.25 4.74 14.15
CA HIS A 162 -5.76 5.72 15.11
C HIS A 162 -5.75 5.20 16.55
N ILE A 163 -6.18 3.96 16.79
CA ILE A 163 -6.12 3.33 18.11
C ILE A 163 -4.68 3.29 18.63
N HIS A 164 -3.72 2.88 17.79
CA HIS A 164 -2.31 2.85 18.18
C HIS A 164 -1.79 4.24 18.54
N VAL A 165 -2.05 5.24 17.70
CA VAL A 165 -1.60 6.61 17.96
C VAL A 165 -2.20 7.13 19.27
N GLU A 166 -3.50 6.96 19.50
CA GLU A 166 -4.15 7.39 20.75
C GLU A 166 -3.54 6.71 21.98
N MET A 167 -3.26 5.41 21.89
CA MET A 167 -2.68 4.63 22.97
C MET A 167 -1.23 5.03 23.30
N PHE A 168 -0.41 5.28 22.28
CA PHE A 168 1.05 5.39 22.46
C PHE A 168 1.63 6.78 22.28
N ASN A 169 0.88 7.76 21.74
CA ASN A 169 1.40 9.11 21.49
C ASN A 169 1.91 9.78 22.79
N LYS A 170 1.34 9.43 23.95
CA LYS A 170 1.80 9.94 25.25
C LYS A 170 3.05 9.23 25.81
N CYS A 171 3.42 8.07 25.26
CA CYS A 171 4.57 7.28 25.72
C CYS A 171 5.91 7.79 25.18
N PHE A 172 5.89 8.65 24.15
CA PHE A 172 7.08 9.15 23.46
C PHE A 172 7.08 10.68 23.47
N PRO A 173 7.55 11.32 24.56
CA PRO A 173 7.69 12.77 24.58
C PRO A 173 8.67 13.23 23.50
N ASN A 174 8.43 14.42 22.94
CA ASN A 174 9.32 15.01 21.95
C ASN A 174 10.73 15.16 22.54
N PRO A 175 11.78 14.70 21.84
CA PRO A 175 13.14 14.82 22.34
C PRO A 175 13.51 16.31 22.44
N THR A 176 13.92 16.74 23.63
CA THR A 176 14.52 18.07 23.81
C THR A 176 15.96 18.02 23.33
N SER A 177 16.28 18.70 22.23
CA SER A 177 17.67 18.83 21.78
C SER A 177 18.39 19.92 22.59
N SER A 178 19.51 19.58 23.23
CA SER A 178 20.45 20.55 23.82
C SER A 178 21.41 21.18 22.80
N CYS A 179 21.33 20.76 21.53
CA CYS A 179 22.18 21.24 20.46
C CYS A 179 21.69 22.60 19.92
N ASN A 180 22.61 23.57 19.82
CA ASN A 180 22.33 24.84 19.18
C ASN A 180 21.97 24.63 17.70
N ASN A 181 20.77 25.05 17.31
CA ASN A 181 20.33 25.15 15.92
C ASN A 181 20.14 23.82 15.16
N HIS A 182 19.80 22.72 15.85
CA HIS A 182 19.39 21.47 15.20
C HIS A 182 17.98 21.60 14.59
N LYS A 183 17.92 22.13 13.37
CA LYS A 183 16.68 22.47 12.64
C LYS A 183 15.70 21.30 12.47
N VAL A 184 16.17 20.05 12.54
CA VAL A 184 15.31 18.86 12.43
C VAL A 184 14.41 18.70 13.67
N VAL A 185 14.90 19.07 14.86
CA VAL A 185 14.13 18.99 16.13
C VAL A 185 13.43 20.31 16.43
N SER A 186 14.08 21.45 16.19
CA SER A 186 13.46 22.78 16.38
C SER A 186 12.45 23.16 15.29
N GLY A 187 12.48 22.48 14.14
CA GLY A 187 11.55 22.62 13.02
C GLY A 187 10.32 21.71 13.08
N ALA A 188 10.33 20.69 13.95
CA ALA A 188 9.30 19.64 14.03
C ALA A 188 7.89 20.16 14.38
N GLY A 189 7.77 21.42 14.81
CA GLY A 189 6.50 22.11 15.03
C GLY A 189 6.27 23.36 14.19
N SER A 190 7.20 23.75 13.31
CA SER A 190 7.20 25.09 12.66
C SER A 190 7.20 25.07 11.13
N HIS A 191 7.07 23.92 10.49
CA HIS A 191 6.49 23.91 9.16
C HIS A 191 4.99 24.18 9.31
N ALA A 192 4.63 25.46 9.19
CA ALA A 192 3.31 25.85 8.72
C ALA A 192 3.01 24.95 7.51
N ARG A 193 2.22 23.89 7.75
CA ARG A 193 1.75 22.98 6.71
C ARG A 193 1.10 23.86 5.64
N GLU A 194 1.18 23.44 4.37
CA GLU A 194 0.35 24.05 3.35
C GLU A 194 -1.08 24.14 3.89
N GLN A 195 -1.62 25.37 3.92
CA GLN A 195 -3.02 25.58 4.25
C GLN A 195 -3.80 24.63 3.33
N ASN A 196 -4.62 23.76 3.92
CA ASN A 196 -5.45 22.75 3.25
C ASN A 196 -4.89 21.32 3.09
N CYS A 197 -3.90 20.86 3.88
CA CYS A 197 -3.47 19.45 3.90
C CYS A 197 -3.87 18.70 5.18
N THR A 198 -4.51 17.53 5.05
CA THR A 198 -4.87 16.63 6.17
C THR A 198 -3.70 15.74 6.58
N ILE A 199 -2.81 15.38 5.65
CA ILE A 199 -1.61 14.57 5.88
C ILE A 199 -0.42 15.26 5.22
N GLY A 200 0.70 15.37 5.96
CA GLY A 200 1.87 16.14 5.51
C GLY A 200 3.00 15.27 4.94
N SER A 201 2.99 13.97 5.23
CA SER A 201 4.06 13.06 4.86
C SER A 201 3.61 11.61 5.00
N VAL A 202 4.36 10.69 4.40
CA VAL A 202 4.16 9.24 4.57
C VAL A 202 5.46 8.58 4.98
N PHE A 203 5.35 7.45 5.66
CA PHE A 203 6.48 6.61 6.02
C PHE A 203 6.21 5.18 5.61
N SER A 204 7.20 4.48 5.08
CA SER A 204 7.04 3.11 4.60
C SER A 204 8.17 2.19 5.03
N VAL A 205 7.81 0.93 5.28
CA VAL A 205 8.72 -0.20 5.44
C VAL A 205 8.69 -1.04 4.17
N PHE A 206 9.86 -1.38 3.64
CA PHE A 206 10.02 -2.18 2.44
C PHE A 206 11.16 -3.18 2.59
N CYS A 207 11.19 -4.23 1.76
CA CYS A 207 12.31 -5.16 1.73
C CYS A 207 13.56 -4.42 1.20
N ALA A 208 14.64 -4.40 1.99
CA ALA A 208 15.83 -3.59 1.74
C ALA A 208 16.60 -3.96 0.45
N HIS A 209 16.35 -5.16 -0.10
CA HIS A 209 17.08 -5.66 -1.27
C HIS A 209 16.36 -5.41 -2.59
N HIS A 210 15.04 -5.23 -2.57
CA HIS A 210 14.21 -5.24 -3.79
C HIS A 210 13.15 -4.13 -3.80
N ASP A 211 13.18 -3.21 -2.83
CA ASP A 211 12.27 -2.06 -2.71
C ASP A 211 10.78 -2.41 -2.77
N CYS A 212 10.44 -3.63 -2.38
CA CYS A 212 9.06 -4.10 -2.30
C CYS A 212 8.48 -3.73 -0.95
N PHE A 213 7.43 -2.90 -0.97
CA PHE A 213 6.71 -2.45 0.22
C PHE A 213 6.11 -3.63 0.98
N GLN A 214 6.18 -3.56 2.32
CA GLN A 214 5.57 -4.57 3.18
C GLN A 214 4.05 -4.40 3.25
N PRO A 215 3.29 -5.50 3.44
CA PRO A 215 1.86 -5.41 3.74
C PRO A 215 1.65 -4.60 5.01
N GLN A 216 0.74 -3.62 4.95
CA GLN A 216 0.53 -2.65 6.02
C GLN A 216 1.84 -2.01 6.54
N GLY A 217 2.82 -1.79 5.66
CA GLY A 217 4.10 -1.19 6.00
C GLY A 217 4.11 0.33 5.91
N THR A 218 3.05 0.94 5.37
CA THR A 218 2.95 2.38 5.11
C THR A 218 2.00 3.05 6.09
N THR A 219 2.43 4.16 6.66
CA THR A 219 1.65 4.98 7.58
C THR A 219 1.69 6.43 7.16
N ASP A 220 0.59 7.11 7.43
CA ASP A 220 0.53 8.56 7.39
C ASP A 220 1.34 9.16 8.52
N LEU A 221 1.94 10.31 8.24
CA LEU A 221 2.69 11.11 9.19
C LEU A 221 2.05 12.50 9.26
N ARG A 222 1.40 12.79 10.39
CA ARG A 222 0.75 14.10 10.65
C ARG A 222 1.75 15.22 10.95
N PHE A 223 2.92 14.84 11.44
CA PHE A 223 4.08 15.68 11.70
C PHE A 223 5.30 14.96 11.13
N SER A 224 6.51 15.51 11.26
CA SER A 224 7.74 14.82 10.87
C SER A 224 7.85 13.43 11.51
N GLU A 225 8.90 12.67 11.17
CA GLU A 225 9.22 11.37 11.75
C GLU A 225 9.04 11.32 13.29
N GLN A 226 7.99 10.62 13.73
CA GLN A 226 7.65 10.41 15.15
C GLN A 226 7.76 8.94 15.52
N TYR A 227 8.35 8.66 16.69
CA TYR A 227 8.55 7.30 17.21
C TYR A 227 7.28 6.47 17.29
N VAL A 228 6.13 7.10 17.56
CA VAL A 228 4.83 6.42 17.64
C VAL A 228 4.43 5.77 16.31
N CYS A 229 4.77 6.41 15.18
CA CYS A 229 4.41 5.92 13.84
C CYS A 229 5.29 4.74 13.41
N PHE A 230 6.53 4.64 13.90
CA PHE A 230 7.44 3.54 13.54
C PHE A 230 7.05 2.20 14.15
N LYS A 231 6.46 2.18 15.36
CA LYS A 231 6.13 0.93 16.07
C LYS A 231 4.93 0.18 15.50
N VAL A 232 4.01 0.85 14.81
CA VAL A 232 2.83 0.20 14.21
C VAL A 232 3.28 -0.91 13.24
N ASN A 233 4.34 -0.64 12.48
CA ASN A 233 4.87 -1.56 11.48
C ASN A 233 5.64 -2.76 12.07
N PHE A 234 6.14 -2.67 13.31
CA PHE A 234 6.95 -3.75 13.94
C PHE A 234 6.16 -4.62 14.90
N CYS A 235 5.03 -4.16 15.45
CA CYS A 235 4.18 -4.99 16.30
C CYS A 235 3.41 -6.08 15.54
N LEU A 236 3.52 -6.13 14.21
CA LEU A 236 2.83 -7.05 13.32
C LEU A 236 3.71 -8.17 12.74
N TYR A 237 4.99 -8.28 13.15
CA TYR A 237 5.93 -9.32 12.71
C TYR A 237 6.62 -10.06 13.87
#